data_AF-A0A351KV26-F1
#
_entry.id   AF-A0A351KV26-F1
#
_cell.length_a   1.000
_cell.length_b   1.000
_cell.length_c   1.000
_cell.angle_alpha   90.00
_cell.angle_beta   90.00
_cell.angle_gamma   90.00
#
_symmetry.space_group_name_H-M   'P 1'
#
loop_
_entity.id
_entity.type
_entity.pdbx_description
1 polymer ?
#
loop_
_entity_poly.entity_id
_entity_poly.type
_entity_poly.pdbx_seq_one_letter_code
_entity_poly.pdbx_strand_id
1 'polypeptide(L)'
;MALRAIMSSRRDVNRLEIHDGVVLVGSDAHYSPGVVPIAHKALCNLITEMGSEIKAVVLNGDILDGGSISRHPRIRWKQVPTVKQELDAVIERTGDIERAITPGTYLFRTYGNHCARFESRLSSMAPQYEGVAGFTLRDHLPQWMDSDR
;
A
#
# COMPACT_ATOMS: atom_id res chain seq x y z
N MET A 1 18.15 -31.40 -8.40
CA MET A 1 16.80 -31.70 -7.89
C MET A 1 16.65 -30.95 -6.58
N ALA A 2 15.93 -29.82 -6.57
CA ALA A 2 15.83 -28.97 -5.38
C ALA A 2 14.66 -29.42 -4.51
N LEU A 3 14.94 -29.67 -3.23
CA LEU A 3 13.98 -30.06 -2.21
C LEU A 3 12.92 -28.94 -2.05
N ARG A 4 11.64 -29.27 -2.19
CA ARG A 4 10.53 -28.34 -1.98
C ARG A 4 9.80 -28.71 -0.70
N ALA A 5 10.06 -27.98 0.37
CA ALA A 5 9.20 -27.97 1.55
C ALA A 5 8.57 -26.57 1.64
N ILE A 6 7.27 -26.46 1.34
CA ILE A 6 6.49 -25.27 1.66
C ILE A 6 5.43 -25.70 2.66
N MET A 7 5.75 -25.54 3.94
CA MET A 7 4.76 -25.51 5.00
C MET A 7 4.37 -24.04 5.22
N SER A 8 3.35 -23.56 4.51
CA SER A 8 2.67 -22.32 4.90
C SER A 8 1.24 -22.68 5.29
N SER A 9 0.90 -22.45 6.55
CA SER A 9 -0.46 -22.58 7.08
C SER A 9 -1.37 -21.40 6.71
N ARG A 10 -0.86 -20.43 5.93
CA ARG A 10 -1.62 -19.29 5.41
C ARG A 10 -1.71 -19.39 3.90
N ARG A 11 -2.92 -19.19 3.35
CA ARG A 11 -3.12 -19.10 1.90
C ARG A 11 -2.26 -17.98 1.35
N ASP A 12 -1.30 -18.32 0.49
CA ASP A 12 -0.57 -17.34 -0.33
C ASP A 12 -1.58 -16.49 -1.11
N VAL A 13 -1.50 -15.17 -1.01
CA VAL A 13 -2.40 -14.23 -1.72
C VAL A 13 -1.78 -13.72 -3.01
N ASN A 14 -0.45 -13.58 -3.05
CA ASN A 14 0.33 -13.29 -4.25
C ASN A 14 1.58 -14.18 -4.24
N ARG A 15 1.96 -14.74 -5.40
CA ARG A 15 3.16 -15.54 -5.57
C ARG A 15 4.02 -14.93 -6.67
N LEU A 16 5.28 -14.65 -6.33
CA LEU A 16 6.30 -14.20 -7.26
C LEU A 16 7.48 -15.15 -7.18
N GLU A 17 8.00 -15.58 -8.32
CA GLU A 17 9.21 -16.39 -8.44
C GLU A 17 10.28 -15.56 -9.14
N ILE A 18 11.40 -15.35 -8.45
CA ILE A 18 12.52 -14.52 -8.93
C ILE A 18 13.77 -15.37 -8.86
N HIS A 19 14.44 -15.55 -10.00
CA HIS A 19 15.72 -16.25 -10.05
C HIS A 19 16.91 -15.31 -9.79
N ASP A 20 16.81 -14.07 -10.25
CA ASP A 20 17.80 -13.01 -10.06
C ASP A 20 17.14 -11.61 -10.00
N GLY A 21 17.83 -10.65 -9.37
CA GLY A 21 17.37 -9.26 -9.23
C GLY A 21 16.97 -8.88 -7.80
N VAL A 22 16.27 -7.76 -7.66
CA VAL A 22 16.05 -7.07 -6.39
C VAL A 22 14.57 -6.82 -6.13
N VAL A 23 14.16 -6.99 -4.86
CA VAL A 23 12.85 -6.61 -4.34
C VAL A 23 13.04 -5.50 -3.34
N LEU A 24 12.41 -4.35 -3.57
CA LEU A 24 12.41 -3.23 -2.63
C LEU A 24 11.14 -3.26 -1.78
N VAL A 25 11.29 -3.07 -0.48
CA VAL A 25 10.16 -3.11 0.47
C VAL A 25 10.14 -1.83 1.28
N GLY A 26 9.04 -1.08 1.17
CA GLY A 26 8.67 0.02 2.06
C GLY A 26 7.48 -0.38 2.94
N SER A 27 7.25 0.30 4.06
CA SER A 27 6.16 -0.02 5.01
C SER A 27 5.87 1.20 5.89
N ASP A 28 4.75 1.17 6.63
CA ASP A 28 4.35 2.16 7.64
C ASP A 28 4.48 3.62 7.16
N ALA A 29 4.13 3.85 5.89
CA ALA A 29 4.41 5.11 5.23
C ALA A 29 3.52 6.26 5.74
N HIS A 30 2.29 5.95 6.16
CA HIS A 30 1.30 6.91 6.68
C HIS A 30 1.30 8.22 5.91
N TYR A 31 1.12 8.13 4.58
CA TYR A 31 1.27 9.27 3.70
C TYR A 31 0.34 10.41 4.10
N SER A 32 0.92 11.60 4.21
CA SER A 32 0.25 12.81 4.69
C SER A 32 0.25 13.90 3.61
N PRO A 33 -0.80 14.73 3.54
CA PRO A 33 -0.92 15.76 2.51
C PRO A 33 0.25 16.74 2.51
N GLY A 34 0.79 17.03 1.33
CA GLY A 34 1.89 18.01 1.16
C GLY A 34 3.24 17.56 1.72
N VAL A 35 3.37 16.31 2.15
CA VAL A 35 4.62 15.75 2.68
C VAL A 35 5.12 14.66 1.74
N VAL A 36 6.38 14.80 1.31
CA VAL A 36 7.12 13.74 0.63
C VAL A 36 8.21 13.24 1.57
N PRO A 37 8.02 12.08 2.26
CA PRO A 37 9.00 11.57 3.21
C PRO A 37 10.37 11.33 2.56
N ILE A 38 11.46 11.53 3.31
CA ILE A 38 12.82 11.27 2.79
C ILE A 38 12.99 9.79 2.40
N ALA A 39 12.45 8.87 3.20
CA ALA A 39 12.47 7.44 2.89
C ALA A 39 11.73 7.13 1.56
N HIS A 40 10.64 7.83 1.28
CA HIS A 40 9.91 7.70 0.02
C HIS A 40 10.75 8.19 -1.17
N LYS A 41 11.41 9.34 -1.04
CA LYS A 41 12.32 9.84 -2.08
C LYS A 41 13.46 8.86 -2.34
N ALA A 42 14.06 8.32 -1.27
CA ALA A 42 15.12 7.32 -1.39
C ALA A 42 14.63 6.05 -2.10
N LEU A 43 13.41 5.58 -1.79
CA LEU A 43 12.80 4.45 -2.50
C LEU A 43 12.67 4.74 -4.00
N CYS A 44 12.09 5.89 -4.38
CA CYS A 44 11.94 6.26 -5.80
C CYS A 44 13.30 6.40 -6.50
N ASN A 45 14.29 7.01 -5.86
CA ASN A 45 15.63 7.14 -6.42
C ASN A 45 16.29 5.77 -6.64
N LEU A 46 16.20 4.85 -5.67
CA LEU A 46 16.74 3.50 -5.82
C LEU A 46 16.04 2.74 -6.96
N ILE A 47 14.72 2.89 -7.10
CA ILE A 47 13.98 2.28 -8.21
C ILE A 47 14.53 2.78 -9.56
N THR A 48 14.73 4.10 -9.70
CA THR A 48 15.25 4.69 -10.93
C THR A 48 16.71 4.32 -11.19
N GLU A 49 17.57 4.35 -10.17
CA GLU A 49 19.00 4.05 -10.28
C GLU A 49 19.27 2.59 -10.64
N MET A 50 18.52 1.67 -10.06
CA MET A 50 18.68 0.22 -10.29
C MET A 50 17.89 -0.28 -11.51
N GLY A 51 16.88 0.46 -11.96
CA GLY A 51 16.15 0.20 -13.20
C GLY A 51 15.63 -1.22 -13.31
N SER A 52 16.10 -1.96 -14.34
CA SER A 52 15.66 -3.32 -14.65
C SER A 52 16.12 -4.39 -13.66
N GLU A 53 17.03 -4.06 -12.74
CA GLU A 53 17.39 -4.96 -11.63
C GLU A 53 16.24 -5.09 -10.62
N ILE A 54 15.40 -4.07 -10.48
CA ILE A 54 14.22 -4.12 -9.63
C ILE A 54 13.16 -4.98 -10.30
N LYS A 55 12.81 -6.09 -9.66
CA LYS A 55 11.78 -7.02 -10.13
C LYS A 55 10.43 -6.76 -9.47
N ALA A 56 10.45 -6.29 -8.22
CA ALA A 56 9.24 -5.91 -7.52
C ALA A 56 9.47 -4.79 -6.50
N VAL A 57 8.42 -3.99 -6.28
CA VAL A 57 8.32 -3.04 -5.18
C VAL A 57 7.13 -3.43 -4.31
N VAL A 58 7.34 -3.54 -3.01
CA VAL A 58 6.32 -3.91 -2.03
C VAL A 58 6.09 -2.73 -1.08
N LEU A 59 4.85 -2.27 -0.97
CA LEU A 59 4.40 -1.40 0.12
C LEU A 59 3.69 -2.26 1.16
N ASN A 60 4.44 -2.67 2.19
CA ASN A 60 4.04 -3.62 3.20
C ASN A 60 3.14 -2.98 4.28
N GLY A 61 1.95 -2.53 3.91
CA GLY A 61 0.94 -2.05 4.85
C GLY A 61 1.08 -0.59 5.27
N ASP A 62 0.02 -0.11 5.92
CA ASP A 62 -0.07 1.20 6.60
C ASP A 62 0.41 2.40 5.77
N ILE A 63 0.09 2.37 4.48
CA ILE A 63 0.30 3.50 3.56
C ILE A 63 -0.66 4.67 3.83
N LEU A 64 -1.85 4.37 4.36
CA LEU A 64 -2.85 5.33 4.83
C LEU A 64 -2.90 5.29 6.36
N ASP A 65 -3.00 6.44 7.03
CA ASP A 65 -3.14 6.51 8.50
C ASP A 65 -4.60 6.37 8.97
N GLY A 66 -5.54 7.08 8.35
CA GLY A 66 -6.96 6.96 8.69
C GLY A 66 -7.27 7.53 10.06
N GLY A 67 -6.54 8.56 10.50
CA GLY A 67 -6.67 9.14 11.84
C GLY A 67 -8.06 9.71 12.11
N SER A 68 -8.71 10.30 11.09
CA SER A 68 -10.06 10.89 11.19
C SER A 68 -11.19 9.85 11.29
N ILE A 69 -10.91 8.61 10.91
CA ILE A 69 -11.85 7.47 10.98
C ILE A 69 -11.38 6.40 11.98
N SER A 70 -10.45 6.77 12.86
CA SER A 70 -9.98 5.91 13.95
C SER A 70 -11.08 5.68 14.99
N ARG A 71 -11.11 4.47 15.55
CA ARG A 71 -11.92 4.17 16.74
C ARG A 71 -11.41 4.88 18.00
N HIS A 72 -10.15 5.33 18.00
CA HIS A 72 -9.52 5.95 19.15
C HIS A 72 -9.95 7.42 19.25
N PRO A 73 -10.25 7.94 20.47
CA PRO A 73 -10.65 9.33 20.64
C PRO A 73 -9.61 10.32 20.11
N ARG A 74 -10.08 11.44 19.60
CA ARG A 74 -9.22 12.56 19.18
C ARG A 74 -8.39 13.07 20.36
N ILE A 75 -7.10 13.26 20.15
CA ILE A 75 -6.21 13.86 21.14
C ILE A 75 -6.37 15.38 21.10
N ARG A 76 -7.06 15.96 22.10
CA ARG A 76 -7.32 17.41 22.22
C ARG A 76 -7.85 18.00 20.90
N TRP A 77 -7.26 19.11 20.47
CA TRP A 77 -7.64 19.87 19.28
C TRP A 77 -6.79 19.51 18.05
N LYS A 78 -6.09 18.36 18.04
CA LYS A 78 -5.22 17.95 16.93
C LYS A 78 -6.02 17.94 15.64
N GLN A 79 -5.70 18.80 14.69
CA GLN A 79 -6.32 18.76 13.36
C GLN A 79 -5.73 17.55 12.62
N VAL A 80 -6.61 16.69 12.13
CA VAL A 80 -6.25 15.53 11.33
C VAL A 80 -6.75 15.76 9.91
N PRO A 81 -6.01 15.33 8.88
CA PRO A 81 -6.50 15.41 7.51
C PRO A 81 -7.82 14.66 7.33
N THR A 82 -8.61 15.08 6.35
CA THR A 82 -9.77 14.31 5.92
C THR A 82 -9.32 13.03 5.22
N VAL A 83 -10.18 12.00 5.20
CA VAL A 83 -9.89 10.74 4.46
C VAL A 83 -9.53 11.02 3.00
N LYS A 84 -10.20 11.97 2.34
CA LYS A 84 -9.89 12.34 0.96
C LYS A 84 -8.48 12.91 0.81
N GLN A 85 -8.06 13.78 1.73
CA GLN A 85 -6.71 14.36 1.71
C GLN A 85 -5.63 13.29 1.91
N GLU A 86 -5.84 12.34 2.84
CA GLU A 86 -4.91 11.22 3.03
C GLU A 86 -4.89 10.30 1.80
N LEU A 87 -6.06 9.97 1.25
CA LEU A 87 -6.17 9.15 0.05
C LEU A 87 -5.46 9.78 -1.14
N ASP A 88 -5.61 11.09 -1.33
CA ASP A 88 -4.90 11.83 -2.38
C ASP A 88 -3.38 11.77 -2.18
N ALA A 89 -2.90 11.90 -0.94
CA ALA A 89 -1.49 11.75 -0.63
C ALA A 89 -0.99 10.32 -0.92
N VAL A 90 -1.78 9.29 -0.61
CA VAL A 90 -1.44 7.90 -0.96
C VAL A 90 -1.33 7.75 -2.47
N ILE A 91 -2.35 8.19 -3.24
CA ILE A 91 -2.37 8.10 -4.71
C ILE A 91 -1.19 8.87 -5.33
N GLU A 92 -0.88 10.06 -4.81
CA GLU A 92 0.24 10.87 -5.30
C GLU A 92 1.58 10.11 -5.14
N ARG A 93 1.80 9.53 -3.96
CA ARG A 93 3.04 8.83 -3.60
C ARG A 93 3.14 7.48 -4.29
N THR A 94 2.06 6.72 -4.42
CA THR A 94 2.07 5.49 -5.24
C THR A 94 2.29 5.82 -6.71
N GLY A 95 1.73 6.94 -7.19
CA GLY A 95 1.99 7.45 -8.54
C GLY A 95 3.45 7.85 -8.78
N ASP A 96 4.15 8.36 -7.76
CA ASP A 96 5.61 8.62 -7.86
C ASP A 96 6.38 7.31 -8.11
N ILE A 97 6.02 6.24 -7.40
CA ILE A 97 6.62 4.91 -7.57
C ILE A 97 6.28 4.33 -8.96
N GLU A 98 5.01 4.41 -9.37
CA GLU A 98 4.54 3.96 -10.69
C GLU A 98 5.30 4.64 -11.84
N ARG A 99 5.66 5.91 -11.68
CA ARG A 99 6.49 6.64 -12.67
C ARG A 99 7.96 6.25 -12.64
N ALA A 100 8.47 5.81 -11.49
CA ALA A 100 9.88 5.47 -11.31
C ALA A 100 10.23 4.08 -11.84
N ILE A 101 9.28 3.13 -11.84
CA ILE A 101 9.53 1.75 -12.22
C ILE A 101 9.80 1.55 -13.72
N THR A 102 10.58 0.52 -14.02
CA THR A 102 10.74 0.03 -15.40
C THR A 102 9.55 -0.88 -15.77
N PRO A 103 9.04 -0.84 -17.01
CA PRO A 103 7.97 -1.75 -17.45
C PRO A 103 8.28 -3.22 -17.13
N GLY A 104 7.31 -3.92 -16.55
CA GLY A 104 7.47 -5.30 -16.08
C GLY A 104 7.87 -5.45 -14.60
N THR A 105 8.16 -4.36 -13.90
CA THR A 105 8.30 -4.37 -12.43
C THR A 105 6.95 -4.64 -11.78
N TYR A 106 6.88 -5.59 -10.86
CA TYR A 106 5.65 -5.86 -10.11
C TYR A 106 5.44 -4.88 -8.95
N LEU A 107 4.22 -4.39 -8.79
CA LEU A 107 3.82 -3.53 -7.67
C LEU A 107 2.90 -4.30 -6.74
N PHE A 108 3.35 -4.53 -5.51
CA PHE A 108 2.55 -5.18 -4.47
C PHE A 108 2.29 -4.21 -3.33
N ARG A 109 1.11 -4.32 -2.75
CA ARG A 109 0.85 -3.76 -1.43
C ARG A 109 0.28 -4.84 -0.53
N THR A 110 0.63 -4.75 0.75
CA THR A 110 -0.03 -5.53 1.78
C THR A 110 -0.98 -4.65 2.60
N TYR A 111 -1.87 -5.32 3.31
CA TYR A 111 -2.92 -4.71 4.10
C TYR A 111 -2.48 -4.60 5.56
N GLY A 112 -2.41 -3.38 6.08
CA GLY A 112 -2.09 -3.09 7.47
C GLY A 112 -3.31 -2.62 8.28
N ASN A 113 -3.16 -2.48 9.59
CA ASN A 113 -4.27 -2.15 10.49
C ASN A 113 -4.75 -0.71 10.37
N HIS A 114 -3.94 0.22 9.86
CA HIS A 114 -4.40 1.57 9.54
C HIS A 114 -5.13 1.62 8.20
N CYS A 115 -4.65 0.88 7.19
CA CYS A 115 -5.40 0.68 5.93
C CYS A 115 -6.82 0.19 6.24
N ALA A 116 -6.92 -0.78 7.15
CA ALA A 116 -8.19 -1.41 7.51
C ALA A 116 -9.28 -0.50 8.05
N ARG A 117 -8.90 0.70 8.52
CA ARG A 117 -9.86 1.68 9.01
C ARG A 117 -10.75 2.19 7.88
N PHE A 118 -10.22 2.28 6.65
CA PHE A 118 -10.97 2.75 5.49
C PHE A 118 -12.20 1.85 5.25
N GLU A 119 -11.97 0.55 5.06
CA GLU A 119 -13.06 -0.40 4.79
C GLU A 119 -13.90 -0.69 6.03
N SER A 120 -13.28 -0.81 7.21
CA SER A 120 -14.03 -1.09 8.45
C SER A 120 -15.03 0.01 8.77
N ARG A 121 -14.67 1.28 8.51
CA ARG A 121 -15.60 2.40 8.70
C ARG A 121 -16.76 2.31 7.72
N LEU A 122 -16.49 2.05 6.44
CA LEU A 122 -17.52 1.97 5.41
C LEU A 122 -18.45 0.76 5.60
N SER A 123 -17.90 -0.43 5.82
CA SER A 123 -18.69 -1.65 6.03
C SER A 123 -19.57 -1.58 7.28
N SER A 124 -19.12 -0.92 8.35
CA SER A 124 -19.93 -0.73 9.56
C SER A 124 -21.10 0.25 9.37
N MET A 125 -20.94 1.26 8.51
CA MET A 125 -21.91 2.35 8.35
C MET A 125 -22.86 2.14 7.16
N ALA A 126 -22.39 1.48 6.11
CA ALA A 126 -23.10 1.31 4.85
C ALA A 126 -22.84 -0.08 4.23
N PRO A 127 -23.16 -1.19 4.94
CA PRO A 127 -22.88 -2.55 4.46
C PRO A 127 -23.60 -2.91 3.15
N GLN A 128 -24.68 -2.20 2.79
CA GLN A 128 -25.43 -2.43 1.55
C GLN A 128 -24.62 -2.15 0.28
N TYR A 129 -23.45 -1.48 0.41
CA TYR A 129 -22.53 -1.17 -0.67
C TYR A 129 -21.38 -2.18 -0.78
N GLU A 130 -21.46 -3.33 -0.10
CA GLU A 130 -20.49 -4.41 -0.26
C GLU A 130 -20.31 -4.78 -1.74
N GLY A 131 -19.05 -4.85 -2.19
CA GLY A 131 -18.69 -5.13 -3.59
C GLY A 131 -18.80 -3.95 -4.55
N VAL A 132 -19.22 -2.76 -4.10
CA VAL A 132 -19.25 -1.55 -4.93
C VAL A 132 -17.85 -0.92 -5.02
N ALA A 133 -17.40 -0.62 -6.24
CA ALA A 133 -16.11 0.01 -6.46
C ALA A 133 -16.00 1.38 -5.77
N GLY A 134 -14.84 1.64 -5.17
CA GLY A 134 -14.51 2.85 -4.43
C GLY A 134 -14.70 2.70 -2.92
N PHE A 135 -15.31 1.61 -2.46
CA PHE A 135 -15.53 1.31 -1.04
C PHE A 135 -14.38 0.53 -0.39
N THR A 136 -13.38 0.11 -1.17
CA THR A 136 -12.11 -0.42 -0.66
C THR A 136 -10.94 0.50 -0.98
N LEU A 137 -9.88 0.51 -0.16
CA LEU A 137 -8.68 1.30 -0.44
C LEU A 137 -8.00 0.82 -1.74
N ARG A 138 -8.08 -0.48 -2.04
CA ARG A 138 -7.60 -1.11 -3.28
C ARG A 138 -8.23 -0.49 -4.53
N ASP A 139 -9.50 -0.12 -4.50
CA ASP A 139 -10.19 0.43 -5.67
C ASP A 139 -9.56 1.72 -6.19
N HIS A 140 -8.80 2.41 -5.33
CA HIS A 140 -8.10 3.66 -5.65
C HIS A 140 -6.66 3.46 -6.12
N LEU A 141 -6.16 2.21 -6.14
CA LEU A 141 -4.78 1.85 -6.47
C LEU A 141 -4.72 0.74 -7.54
N PRO A 142 -5.23 0.98 -8.76
CA PRO A 142 -5.48 -0.07 -9.76
C PRO A 142 -4.23 -0.78 -10.29
N GLN A 143 -3.05 -0.15 -10.19
CA GLN A 143 -1.77 -0.76 -10.61
C GLN A 143 -1.17 -1.69 -9.55
N TRP A 144 -1.70 -1.67 -8.32
CA TRP A 144 -1.11 -2.38 -7.19
C TRP A 144 -1.85 -3.67 -6.89
N MET A 145 -1.12 -4.78 -6.88
CA MET A 145 -1.64 -6.07 -6.43
C MET A 145 -1.77 -6.05 -4.91
N ASP A 146 -3.00 -6.21 -4.40
CA ASP A 146 -3.28 -6.21 -2.97
C ASP A 146 -3.19 -7.62 -2.35
N SER A 147 -2.94 -7.67 -1.04
CA SER A 147 -3.02 -8.89 -0.23
C SER A 147 -4.43 -9.16 0.30
N ASP A 148 -5.28 -8.14 0.35
CA ASP A 148 -6.68 -8.28 0.74
C ASP A 148 -7.53 -8.78 -0.45
N ARG A 149 -8.41 -9.74 -0.18
CA ARG A 149 -9.11 -10.50 -1.24
C ARG A 149 -10.16 -9.68 -1.96
#